data_AF-A0A9W3X3F1-F1
#
_entry.id   AF-A0A9W3X3F1-F1
#
_cell.length_a   1.000
_cell.length_b   1.000
_cell.length_c   1.000
_cell.angle_alpha   90.00
_cell.angle_beta   90.00
_cell.angle_gamma   90.00
#
_symmetry.space_group_name_H-M   'P 1'
#
loop_
_entity.id
_entity.type
_entity.pdbx_description
1 polymer ?
#
loop_
_entity_poly.entity_id
_entity_poly.type
_entity_poly.pdbx_seq_one_letter_code
_entity_poly.pdbx_strand_id
1 'polypeptide(L)'
;MNILKLLSIDFKLKFTTQYSAILNRFSFTKRVSNRNLILCSMLFKIFIGIFMFYISNVLFNEKYMWNILYANVGFLIISCFIKSITSYKETAILKSDIYIYSLFPMEKVYNLNMFSSLLWALFGNISGLSLLFILNMYLKGLVYTILSLTNCILLLILIFTLFNKISASYFISKIQKPIGAIRFLFYAVFSCLFFFLGYKLVDIFKQPFYVVRERIITSKILTDEDYAETVTQEFFNSIINPLQDSMNKTLFVLKSICDYVIFSPYMSFILLLCIALVLSIKSKPLLNRFIVSVKNKKDLLYYFSKLYSSFNRRIFNDEILEFEITLLERERFLISPKFFQMIFFTYESLFYMGLFVNLFHSSHDNALEYLLFMALLLLIMFNHCFELRTEYPQLFLLGAMREKIVLFRFSGTGIYPLYRSKISLMYTLMIIPTICLLLVTIYMMFINITYIFGIIIICITFILVPIVQMWATTFLIKTDYITYMDVGSTEEEELINKIQAIPRKILVLPLLYFLYFLLFMQIPVQVIFYIFSTYVIFYILISGAFIFVSKKYAVNNIKKFDSTWLRL
;
A
#
# COMPACT_ATOMS: atom_id res chain seq x y z
N MET A 1 -33.96 11.73 15.13
CA MET A 1 -33.73 10.48 14.36
C MET A 1 -33.06 9.47 15.30
N ASN A 2 -33.56 8.24 15.40
CA ASN A 2 -33.07 7.24 16.38
C ASN A 2 -31.71 6.66 15.92
N ILE A 3 -30.69 6.61 16.80
CA ILE A 3 -29.31 6.19 16.49
C ILE A 3 -29.27 4.79 15.87
N LEU A 4 -30.14 3.87 16.34
CA LEU A 4 -30.26 2.52 15.80
C LEU A 4 -30.74 2.51 14.34
N LYS A 5 -31.62 3.45 13.95
CA LYS A 5 -32.08 3.56 12.55
C LYS A 5 -30.94 4.03 11.65
N LEU A 6 -30.14 5.02 12.08
CA LEU A 6 -28.94 5.47 11.36
C LEU A 6 -27.95 4.34 11.15
N LEU A 7 -27.61 3.59 12.21
CA LEU A 7 -26.72 2.43 12.13
C LEU A 7 -27.25 1.36 11.16
N SER A 8 -28.57 1.12 11.18
CA SER A 8 -29.17 0.14 10.26
C SER A 8 -29.09 0.56 8.79
N ILE A 9 -29.17 1.87 8.51
CA ILE A 9 -29.05 2.41 7.15
C ILE A 9 -27.60 2.33 6.69
N ASP A 10 -26.65 2.76 7.52
CA ASP A 10 -25.23 2.67 7.21
C ASP A 10 -24.77 1.23 6.95
N PHE A 11 -25.25 0.28 7.77
CA PHE A 11 -24.93 -1.13 7.60
C PHE A 11 -25.52 -1.70 6.30
N LYS A 12 -26.75 -1.31 5.94
CA LYS A 12 -27.37 -1.68 4.66
C LYS A 12 -26.57 -1.12 3.48
N LEU A 13 -26.17 0.15 3.53
CA LEU A 13 -25.38 0.79 2.48
C LEU A 13 -24.02 0.11 2.28
N LYS A 14 -23.33 -0.23 3.38
CA LYS A 14 -22.07 -0.99 3.32
C LYS A 14 -22.27 -2.38 2.72
N PHE A 15 -23.33 -3.08 3.10
CA PHE A 15 -23.65 -4.37 2.52
C PHE A 15 -23.94 -4.27 1.01
N THR A 16 -24.77 -3.31 0.60
CA THR A 16 -25.11 -3.15 -0.82
C THR A 16 -23.93 -2.72 -1.68
N THR A 17 -23.03 -1.89 -1.15
CA THR A 17 -21.82 -1.46 -1.87
C THR A 17 -20.84 -2.61 -2.03
N GLN A 18 -20.53 -3.33 -0.93
CA GLN A 18 -19.57 -4.42 -0.98
C GLN A 18 -20.05 -5.63 -1.78
N TYR A 19 -21.35 -5.95 -1.75
CA TYR A 19 -21.93 -7.06 -2.50
C TYR A 19 -22.59 -6.62 -3.81
N SER A 20 -22.40 -5.38 -4.25
CA SER A 20 -23.05 -4.80 -5.44
C SER A 20 -22.91 -5.69 -6.68
N ALA A 21 -21.71 -6.23 -6.93
CA ALA A 21 -21.45 -7.14 -8.04
C ALA A 21 -22.32 -8.41 -7.98
N ILE A 22 -22.48 -9.02 -6.80
CA ILE A 22 -23.32 -10.22 -6.61
C ILE A 22 -24.80 -9.85 -6.71
N LEU A 23 -25.20 -8.75 -6.06
CA LEU A 23 -26.58 -8.26 -6.05
C LEU A 23 -27.08 -7.86 -7.45
N ASN A 24 -26.18 -7.36 -8.29
CA ASN A 24 -26.48 -6.97 -9.67
C ASN A 24 -26.47 -8.16 -10.63
N ARG A 25 -25.64 -9.17 -10.38
CA ARG A 25 -25.45 -10.34 -11.26
C ARG A 25 -26.58 -11.36 -11.16
N PHE A 26 -27.18 -11.54 -9.99
CA PHE A 26 -28.30 -12.49 -9.82
C PHE A 26 -29.66 -11.77 -9.83
N SER A 27 -30.57 -12.19 -10.69
CA SER A 27 -31.91 -11.56 -10.78
C SER A 27 -32.75 -11.78 -9.51
N PHE A 28 -32.53 -12.90 -8.81
CA PHE A 28 -33.25 -13.23 -7.58
C PHE A 28 -32.93 -12.29 -6.40
N THR A 29 -31.69 -11.77 -6.30
CA THR A 29 -31.30 -10.87 -5.21
C THR A 29 -32.03 -9.53 -5.27
N LYS A 30 -32.55 -9.13 -6.44
CA LYS A 30 -33.38 -7.91 -6.60
C LYS A 30 -34.78 -8.06 -5.96
N ARG A 31 -35.26 -9.29 -5.75
CA ARG A 31 -36.57 -9.59 -5.13
C ARG A 31 -36.50 -9.78 -3.62
N VAL A 32 -35.30 -9.97 -3.07
CA VAL A 32 -35.10 -10.25 -1.64
C VAL A 32 -34.76 -8.96 -0.90
N SER A 33 -35.40 -8.73 0.25
CA SER A 33 -35.08 -7.55 1.07
C SER A 33 -33.62 -7.60 1.57
N ASN A 34 -32.95 -6.44 1.65
CA ASN A 34 -31.57 -6.35 2.17
C ASN A 34 -31.39 -6.99 3.56
N ARG A 35 -32.44 -6.98 4.40
CA ARG A 35 -32.43 -7.63 5.72
C ARG A 35 -32.25 -9.15 5.60
N ASN A 36 -33.00 -9.77 4.71
CA ASN A 36 -32.94 -11.22 4.51
C ASN A 36 -31.60 -11.64 3.88
N LEU A 37 -31.04 -10.81 2.99
CA LEU A 37 -29.71 -11.04 2.41
C LEU A 37 -28.60 -10.98 3.48
N ILE A 38 -28.67 -10.00 4.40
CA ILE A 38 -27.73 -9.92 5.53
C ILE A 38 -27.83 -11.16 6.42
N LEU A 39 -29.05 -11.61 6.75
CA LEU A 39 -29.27 -12.81 7.57
C LEU A 39 -28.73 -14.08 6.88
N CYS A 40 -29.00 -14.25 5.58
CA CYS A 40 -28.48 -15.37 4.80
C CYS A 40 -26.94 -15.36 4.79
N SER A 41 -26.32 -14.18 4.63
CA SER A 41 -24.86 -14.03 4.73
C SER A 41 -24.31 -14.40 6.12
N MET A 42 -25.00 -14.04 7.21
CA MET A 42 -24.61 -14.49 8.56
C MET A 42 -24.65 -16.01 8.68
N LEU A 43 -25.75 -16.64 8.28
CA LEU A 43 -25.93 -18.09 8.36
C LEU A 43 -24.88 -18.83 7.54
N PHE A 44 -24.57 -18.36 6.34
CA PHE A 44 -23.53 -18.94 5.50
C PHE A 44 -22.14 -18.85 6.16
N LYS A 45 -21.81 -17.72 6.79
CA LYS A 45 -20.55 -17.58 7.55
C LYS A 45 -20.47 -18.52 8.74
N ILE A 46 -21.58 -18.71 9.46
CA ILE A 46 -21.66 -19.67 10.57
C ILE A 46 -21.38 -21.09 10.04
N PHE A 47 -22.03 -21.46 8.93
CA PHE A 47 -21.84 -22.75 8.26
C PHE A 47 -20.38 -22.99 7.85
N ILE A 48 -19.69 -21.97 7.31
CA ILE A 48 -18.25 -22.07 7.01
C ILE A 48 -17.45 -22.42 8.27
N GLY A 49 -17.73 -21.79 9.42
CA GLY A 49 -17.03 -22.12 10.66
C GLY A 49 -17.27 -23.55 11.13
N ILE A 50 -18.50 -24.07 10.98
CA ILE A 50 -18.83 -25.48 11.27
C ILE A 50 -18.07 -26.42 10.34
N PHE A 51 -18.04 -26.12 9.04
CA PHE A 51 -17.34 -26.91 8.05
C PHE A 51 -15.82 -26.95 8.30
N MET A 52 -15.21 -25.81 8.66
CA MET A 52 -13.80 -25.74 9.04
C MET A 52 -13.50 -26.59 10.28
N PHE A 53 -14.38 -26.60 11.28
CA PHE A 53 -14.25 -27.48 12.43
C PHE A 53 -14.27 -28.96 12.02
N TYR A 54 -15.22 -29.35 11.17
CA TYR A 54 -15.32 -30.73 10.68
C TYR A 54 -14.03 -31.18 9.99
N ILE A 55 -13.49 -30.37 9.08
CA ILE A 55 -12.20 -30.64 8.43
C ILE A 55 -11.09 -30.80 9.47
N SER A 56 -11.00 -29.88 10.44
CA SER A 56 -9.96 -29.95 11.46
C SER A 56 -10.03 -31.21 12.31
N ASN A 57 -11.25 -31.64 12.65
CA ASN A 57 -11.47 -32.82 13.48
C ASN A 57 -11.16 -34.13 12.74
N VAL A 58 -11.36 -34.17 11.41
CA VAL A 58 -11.03 -35.35 10.60
C VAL A 58 -9.52 -35.49 10.37
N LEU A 59 -8.81 -34.37 10.19
CA LEU A 59 -7.41 -34.37 9.78
C LEU A 59 -6.40 -34.37 10.95
N PHE A 60 -6.80 -33.90 12.14
CA PHE A 60 -5.85 -33.61 13.21
C PHE A 60 -6.22 -34.25 14.55
N ASN A 61 -5.22 -34.77 15.25
CA ASN A 61 -5.36 -35.26 16.63
C ASN A 61 -5.66 -34.10 17.61
N GLU A 62 -6.19 -34.42 18.79
CA GLU A 62 -6.56 -33.44 19.83
C GLU A 62 -5.45 -32.44 20.19
N LYS A 63 -4.18 -32.88 20.24
CA LYS A 63 -3.03 -31.98 20.51
C LYS A 63 -2.91 -30.86 19.47
N TYR A 64 -3.24 -31.14 18.21
CA TYR A 64 -3.20 -30.16 17.12
C TYR A 64 -4.46 -29.29 17.09
N MET A 65 -5.59 -29.75 17.65
CA MET A 65 -6.80 -28.93 17.80
C MET A 65 -6.57 -27.72 18.70
N TRP A 66 -5.72 -27.83 19.73
CA TRP A 66 -5.26 -26.69 20.53
C TRP A 66 -4.52 -25.65 19.69
N ASN A 67 -3.62 -26.09 18.80
CA ASN A 67 -2.89 -25.19 17.91
C ASN A 67 -3.84 -24.47 16.94
N ILE A 68 -4.86 -25.17 16.42
CA ILE A 68 -5.89 -24.58 15.56
C ILE A 68 -6.71 -23.52 16.31
N LEU A 69 -7.05 -23.77 17.58
CA LEU A 69 -7.71 -22.79 18.43
C LEU A 69 -6.84 -21.54 18.62
N TYR A 70 -5.57 -21.71 18.99
CA TYR A 70 -4.63 -20.60 19.17
C TYR A 70 -4.43 -19.80 17.87
N ALA A 71 -4.29 -20.49 16.74
CA ALA A 71 -4.19 -19.86 15.43
C ALA A 71 -5.46 -19.08 15.05
N ASN A 72 -6.65 -19.63 15.34
CA ASN A 72 -7.92 -18.94 15.07
C ASN A 72 -8.07 -17.66 15.91
N VAL A 73 -7.68 -17.70 17.19
CA VAL A 73 -7.61 -16.48 18.02
C VAL A 73 -6.66 -15.45 17.42
N GLY A 74 -5.45 -15.87 17.01
CA GLY A 74 -4.49 -15.00 16.34
C GLY A 74 -5.07 -14.36 15.07
N PHE A 75 -5.76 -15.14 14.25
CA PHE A 75 -6.45 -14.66 13.06
C PHE A 75 -7.55 -13.63 13.40
N LEU A 76 -8.35 -13.86 14.43
CA LEU A 76 -9.38 -12.91 14.88
C LEU A 76 -8.75 -11.57 15.34
N ILE A 77 -7.67 -11.63 16.12
CA ILE A 77 -6.94 -10.46 16.58
C ILE A 77 -6.37 -9.67 15.39
N ILE A 78 -5.64 -10.34 14.49
CA ILE A 78 -5.00 -9.71 13.32
C ILE A 78 -6.05 -9.13 12.37
N SER A 79 -7.12 -9.88 12.07
CA SER A 79 -8.18 -9.40 11.17
C SER A 79 -8.91 -8.17 11.74
N CYS A 80 -9.15 -8.12 13.04
CA CYS A 80 -9.76 -6.97 13.70
C CYS A 80 -8.81 -5.76 13.73
N PHE A 81 -7.53 -6.01 14.02
CA PHE A 81 -6.47 -5.00 13.96
C PHE A 81 -6.37 -4.37 12.57
N ILE A 82 -6.28 -5.18 11.50
CA ILE A 82 -6.23 -4.67 10.12
C ILE A 82 -7.48 -3.85 9.81
N LYS A 83 -8.69 -4.37 10.11
CA LYS A 83 -9.95 -3.64 9.87
C LYS A 83 -10.04 -2.32 10.65
N SER A 84 -9.45 -2.25 11.85
CA SER A 84 -9.42 -1.02 12.63
C SER A 84 -8.56 0.06 11.95
N ILE A 85 -7.42 -0.34 11.37
CA ILE A 85 -6.48 0.54 10.65
C ILE A 85 -6.97 0.86 9.24
N THR A 86 -7.87 0.10 8.64
CA THR A 86 -8.46 0.48 7.34
C THR A 86 -9.68 1.39 7.51
N SER A 87 -10.45 1.21 8.59
CA SER A 87 -11.69 1.94 8.83
C SER A 87 -11.52 3.35 9.42
N TYR A 88 -10.31 3.77 9.81
CA TYR A 88 -10.10 5.10 10.40
C TYR A 88 -10.53 6.25 9.48
N LYS A 89 -10.43 6.10 8.15
CA LYS A 89 -10.89 7.16 7.23
C LYS A 89 -12.39 7.38 7.35
N GLU A 90 -13.14 6.31 7.57
CA GLU A 90 -14.59 6.38 7.76
C GLU A 90 -15.01 7.03 9.07
N THR A 91 -14.14 6.99 10.09
CA THR A 91 -14.40 7.57 11.41
C THR A 91 -13.84 9.00 11.52
N ALA A 92 -12.66 9.24 10.94
CA ALA A 92 -11.93 10.50 10.99
C ALA A 92 -12.46 11.57 10.02
N ILE A 93 -13.08 11.17 8.90
CA ILE A 93 -13.61 12.08 7.88
C ILE A 93 -15.14 12.02 7.90
N LEU A 94 -15.76 13.20 7.90
CA LEU A 94 -17.21 13.33 7.76
C LEU A 94 -17.66 12.89 6.36
N LYS A 95 -18.47 11.82 6.30
CA LYS A 95 -18.94 11.23 5.03
C LYS A 95 -20.05 12.02 4.33
N SER A 96 -20.78 12.86 5.07
CA SER A 96 -21.87 13.65 4.51
C SER A 96 -22.04 14.96 5.24
N ASP A 97 -22.40 16.00 4.48
CA ASP A 97 -22.69 17.33 5.02
C ASP A 97 -23.93 17.31 5.95
N ILE A 98 -24.79 16.29 5.83
CA ILE A 98 -25.98 16.08 6.68
C ILE A 98 -25.59 16.04 8.18
N TYR A 99 -24.44 15.47 8.51
CA TYR A 99 -23.95 15.42 9.89
C TYR A 99 -23.41 16.77 10.38
N ILE A 100 -23.01 17.68 9.47
CA ILE A 100 -22.64 19.07 9.80
C ILE A 100 -23.86 19.84 10.31
N TYR A 101 -25.01 19.59 9.70
CA TYR A 101 -26.29 20.20 10.08
C TYR A 101 -27.05 19.41 11.16
N SER A 102 -26.47 18.32 11.67
CA SER A 102 -27.11 17.53 12.72
C SER A 102 -26.96 18.18 14.10
N LEU A 103 -27.98 18.06 14.95
CA LEU A 103 -27.97 18.52 16.35
C LEU A 103 -26.99 17.72 17.26
N PHE A 104 -26.31 16.70 16.73
CA PHE A 104 -25.40 15.88 17.50
C PHE A 104 -24.02 16.55 17.62
N PRO A 105 -23.39 16.54 18.81
CA PRO A 105 -22.00 16.97 18.93
C PRO A 105 -21.11 16.04 18.09
N MET A 106 -20.09 16.62 17.46
CA MET A 106 -19.17 15.91 16.55
C MET A 106 -18.50 14.68 17.18
N GLU A 107 -18.28 14.68 18.50
CA GLU A 107 -17.77 13.53 19.24
C GLU A 107 -18.74 12.32 19.21
N LYS A 108 -20.06 12.58 19.28
CA LYS A 108 -21.07 11.52 19.15
C LYS A 108 -21.14 10.99 17.73
N VAL A 109 -20.95 11.85 16.72
CA VAL A 109 -20.88 11.42 15.32
C VAL A 109 -19.66 10.52 15.08
N TYR A 110 -18.49 10.87 15.61
CA TYR A 110 -17.30 10.02 15.54
C TYR A 110 -17.54 8.65 16.17
N ASN A 111 -18.08 8.62 17.40
CA ASN A 111 -18.34 7.37 18.10
C ASN A 111 -19.39 6.51 17.38
N LEU A 112 -20.39 7.12 16.74
CA LEU A 112 -21.39 6.41 15.94
C LEU A 112 -20.76 5.77 14.69
N ASN A 113 -19.92 6.51 13.96
CA ASN A 113 -19.19 5.97 12.81
C ASN A 113 -18.24 4.83 13.23
N MET A 114 -17.55 5.01 14.35
CA MET A 114 -16.67 3.98 14.91
C MET A 114 -17.46 2.72 15.28
N PHE A 115 -18.61 2.88 15.94
CA PHE A 115 -19.48 1.75 16.28
C PHE A 115 -20.03 1.03 15.05
N SER A 116 -20.45 1.77 14.02
CA SER A 116 -20.85 1.22 12.72
C SER A 116 -19.74 0.38 12.08
N SER A 117 -18.50 0.89 12.09
CA SER A 117 -17.34 0.16 11.56
C SER A 117 -16.96 -1.07 12.40
N LEU A 118 -17.12 -1.01 13.72
CA LEU A 118 -16.89 -2.14 14.63
C LEU A 118 -17.90 -3.27 14.40
N LEU A 119 -19.19 -2.95 14.27
CA LEU A 119 -20.23 -3.93 13.93
C LEU A 119 -19.93 -4.61 12.59
N TRP A 120 -19.47 -3.84 11.60
CA TRP A 120 -19.05 -4.40 10.32
C TRP A 120 -17.85 -5.34 10.46
N ALA A 121 -16.87 -4.98 11.29
CA ALA A 121 -15.70 -5.81 11.53
C ALA A 121 -16.05 -7.15 12.17
N LEU A 122 -16.90 -7.12 13.21
CA LEU A 122 -17.43 -8.31 13.88
C LEU A 122 -18.27 -9.17 12.93
N PHE A 123 -19.15 -8.55 12.13
CA PHE A 123 -19.92 -9.26 11.10
C PHE A 123 -19.04 -9.98 10.08
N GLY A 124 -17.90 -9.39 9.72
CA GLY A 124 -16.91 -10.03 8.85
C GLY A 124 -16.23 -11.25 9.48
N ASN A 125 -16.15 -11.32 10.80
CA ASN A 125 -15.41 -12.35 11.55
C ASN A 125 -16.32 -13.44 12.15
N ILE A 126 -17.60 -13.48 11.78
CA ILE A 126 -18.57 -14.46 12.31
C ILE A 126 -18.10 -15.91 12.14
N SER A 127 -17.48 -16.26 11.01
CA SER A 127 -16.98 -17.63 10.76
C SER A 127 -15.87 -18.04 11.72
N GLY A 128 -14.95 -17.13 12.05
CA GLY A 128 -13.89 -17.38 13.04
C GLY A 128 -14.43 -17.48 14.46
N LEU A 129 -15.43 -16.66 14.80
CA LEU A 129 -16.12 -16.71 16.10
C LEU A 129 -16.94 -18.00 16.26
N SER A 130 -17.63 -18.46 15.22
CA SER A 130 -18.35 -19.75 15.25
C SER A 130 -17.39 -20.94 15.35
N LEU A 131 -16.26 -20.91 14.64
CA LEU A 131 -15.21 -21.90 14.78
C LEU A 131 -14.64 -21.92 16.22
N LEU A 132 -14.38 -20.74 16.80
CA LEU A 132 -13.90 -20.62 18.19
C LEU A 132 -14.91 -21.20 19.19
N PHE A 133 -16.22 -20.94 18.98
CA PHE A 133 -17.28 -21.49 19.81
C PHE A 133 -17.26 -23.03 19.80
N ILE A 134 -17.22 -23.64 18.61
CA ILE A 134 -17.27 -25.10 18.47
C ILE A 134 -16.00 -25.75 19.03
N LEU A 135 -14.82 -25.18 18.75
CA LEU A 135 -13.54 -25.67 19.29
C LEU A 135 -13.51 -25.63 20.82
N ASN A 136 -13.99 -24.55 21.43
CA ASN A 136 -14.04 -24.45 22.90
C ASN A 136 -15.06 -25.41 23.50
N MET A 137 -16.20 -25.61 22.86
CA MET A 137 -17.19 -26.61 23.29
C MET A 137 -16.59 -28.00 23.31
N TYR A 138 -15.85 -28.36 22.25
CA TYR A 138 -15.19 -29.65 22.10
C TYR A 138 -14.08 -29.86 23.14
N LEU A 139 -13.24 -28.84 23.39
CA LEU A 139 -12.05 -28.99 24.24
C LEU A 139 -12.25 -28.73 25.74
N LYS A 140 -13.14 -27.79 26.12
CA LYS A 140 -13.27 -27.29 27.51
C LYS A 140 -14.72 -27.23 28.04
N GLY A 141 -15.72 -27.52 27.21
CA GLY A 141 -17.14 -27.50 27.60
C GLY A 141 -17.77 -26.11 27.68
N LEU A 142 -19.07 -26.08 28.04
CA LEU A 142 -19.96 -24.93 27.81
C LEU A 142 -19.60 -23.67 28.63
N VAL A 143 -19.31 -23.81 29.93
CA VAL A 143 -19.03 -22.66 30.81
C VAL A 143 -17.77 -21.91 30.36
N TYR A 144 -16.69 -22.65 30.06
CA TYR A 144 -15.45 -22.08 29.53
C TYR A 144 -15.64 -21.50 28.13
N THR A 145 -16.57 -22.05 27.34
CA THR A 145 -16.88 -21.51 26.01
C THR A 145 -17.53 -20.14 26.11
N ILE A 146 -18.50 -19.95 27.01
CA ILE A 146 -19.14 -18.63 27.21
C ILE A 146 -18.10 -17.61 27.67
N LEU A 147 -17.28 -17.98 28.67
CA LEU A 147 -16.23 -17.09 29.19
C LEU A 147 -15.19 -16.72 28.12
N SER A 148 -14.69 -17.70 27.37
CA SER A 148 -13.68 -17.44 26.33
C SER A 148 -14.24 -16.60 25.19
N LEU A 149 -15.51 -16.80 24.79
CA LEU A 149 -16.16 -15.96 23.80
C LEU A 149 -16.34 -14.52 24.29
N THR A 150 -16.79 -14.32 25.53
CA THR A 150 -16.98 -12.97 26.07
C THR A 150 -15.66 -12.23 26.16
N ASN A 151 -14.62 -12.86 26.71
CA ASN A 151 -13.27 -12.30 26.75
C ASN A 151 -12.72 -12.01 25.35
N CYS A 152 -12.91 -12.92 24.39
CA CYS A 152 -12.45 -12.71 23.02
C CYS A 152 -13.18 -11.53 22.35
N ILE A 153 -14.51 -11.43 22.48
CA ILE A 153 -15.28 -10.32 21.90
C ILE A 153 -14.87 -8.99 22.54
N LEU A 154 -14.70 -8.94 23.86
CA LEU A 154 -14.23 -7.75 24.56
C LEU A 154 -12.82 -7.35 24.11
N LEU A 155 -11.91 -8.32 23.97
CA LEU A 155 -10.57 -8.07 23.45
C LEU A 155 -10.62 -7.49 22.02
N LEU A 156 -11.46 -8.05 21.14
CA LEU A 156 -11.64 -7.53 19.78
C LEU A 156 -12.20 -6.11 19.77
N ILE A 157 -13.15 -5.78 20.67
CA ILE A 157 -13.68 -4.42 20.83
C ILE A 157 -12.59 -3.47 21.31
N LEU A 158 -11.79 -3.86 22.31
CA LEU A 158 -10.69 -3.06 22.83
C LEU A 158 -9.67 -2.76 21.74
N ILE A 159 -9.18 -3.80 21.04
CA ILE A 159 -8.21 -3.67 19.95
C ILE A 159 -8.76 -2.75 18.86
N PHE A 160 -10.00 -2.98 18.40
CA PHE A 160 -10.60 -2.17 17.35
C PHE A 160 -10.70 -0.70 17.75
N THR A 161 -11.25 -0.41 18.93
CA THR A 161 -11.47 0.98 19.39
C THR A 161 -10.16 1.70 19.64
N LEU A 162 -9.19 1.05 20.27
CA LEU A 162 -7.88 1.62 20.56
C LEU A 162 -7.13 1.96 19.28
N PHE A 163 -6.98 1.00 18.36
CA PHE A 163 -6.24 1.23 17.12
C PHE A 163 -6.97 2.14 16.13
N ASN A 164 -8.32 2.11 16.08
CA ASN A 164 -9.08 3.08 15.28
C ASN A 164 -8.90 4.51 15.82
N LYS A 165 -8.99 4.73 17.14
CA LYS A 165 -8.74 6.06 17.74
C LYS A 165 -7.31 6.52 17.54
N ILE A 166 -6.31 5.65 17.72
CA ILE A 166 -4.90 6.00 17.48
C ILE A 166 -4.69 6.38 16.01
N SER A 167 -5.18 5.57 15.07
CA SER A 167 -5.01 5.83 13.64
C SER A 167 -5.77 7.07 13.16
N ALA A 168 -7.02 7.27 13.62
CA ALA A 168 -7.80 8.46 13.33
C ALA A 168 -7.15 9.72 13.92
N SER A 169 -6.74 9.68 15.19
CA SER A 169 -6.02 10.78 15.85
C SER A 169 -4.71 11.08 15.15
N TYR A 170 -3.96 10.05 14.74
CA TYR A 170 -2.73 10.19 13.96
C TYR A 170 -2.99 10.86 12.61
N PHE A 171 -4.03 10.45 11.88
CA PHE A 171 -4.42 11.04 10.60
C PHE A 171 -4.86 12.51 10.76
N ILE A 172 -5.71 12.81 11.74
CA ILE A 172 -6.19 14.16 12.03
C ILE A 172 -5.01 15.05 12.46
N SER A 173 -4.17 14.55 13.36
CA SER A 173 -2.94 15.20 13.79
C SER A 173 -2.02 15.46 12.62
N LYS A 174 -1.89 14.52 11.65
CA LYS A 174 -1.14 14.72 10.41
C LYS A 174 -1.67 15.91 9.60
N ILE A 175 -2.97 16.09 9.50
CA ILE A 175 -3.55 17.20 8.73
C ILE A 175 -3.39 18.53 9.49
N GLN A 176 -3.74 18.57 10.77
CA GLN A 176 -3.85 19.81 11.56
C GLN A 176 -2.52 20.34 12.12
N LYS A 177 -1.62 19.46 12.56
CA LYS A 177 -0.33 19.89 13.14
C LYS A 177 0.68 20.25 12.05
N PRO A 178 1.66 21.13 12.32
CA PRO A 178 2.74 21.43 11.38
C PRO A 178 3.52 20.17 11.00
N ILE A 179 4.00 20.12 9.76
CA ILE A 179 4.98 19.12 9.35
C ILE A 179 6.33 19.51 9.95
N GLY A 180 6.85 18.71 10.87
CA GLY A 180 8.08 18.99 11.60
C GLY A 180 8.90 17.72 11.91
N ALA A 181 9.97 17.89 12.69
CA ALA A 181 10.98 16.86 12.94
C ALA A 181 10.43 15.55 13.52
N ILE A 182 9.43 15.60 14.40
CA ILE A 182 8.81 14.37 14.98
C ILE A 182 8.22 13.48 13.88
N ARG A 183 7.57 14.08 12.86
CA ARG A 183 7.01 13.30 11.76
C ARG A 183 8.09 12.77 10.82
N PHE A 184 9.17 13.53 10.65
CA PHE A 184 10.34 13.06 9.92
C PHE A 184 10.96 11.84 10.62
N LEU A 185 11.05 11.86 11.95
CA LEU A 185 11.52 10.72 12.74
C LEU A 185 10.62 9.50 12.55
N PHE A 186 9.29 9.66 12.61
CA PHE A 186 8.37 8.56 12.29
C PHE A 186 8.59 8.01 10.88
N TYR A 187 8.72 8.89 9.87
CA TYR A 187 9.06 8.47 8.51
C TYR A 187 10.37 7.68 8.50
N ALA A 188 11.44 8.19 9.11
CA ALA A 188 12.75 7.52 9.15
C ALA A 188 12.69 6.14 9.83
N VAL A 189 11.95 5.99 10.93
CA VAL A 189 11.77 4.70 11.61
C VAL A 189 11.04 3.70 10.71
N PHE A 190 9.93 4.12 10.08
CA PHE A 190 9.21 3.25 9.15
C PHE A 190 10.07 2.91 7.92
N SER A 191 10.82 3.88 7.39
CA SER A 191 11.77 3.67 6.30
C SER A 191 12.82 2.62 6.65
N CYS A 192 13.39 2.67 7.86
CA CYS A 192 14.33 1.65 8.35
C CYS A 192 13.66 0.28 8.48
N LEU A 193 12.41 0.22 8.95
CA LEU A 193 11.66 -1.05 9.05
C LEU A 193 11.43 -1.67 7.67
N PHE A 194 11.01 -0.90 6.67
CA PHE A 194 10.82 -1.41 5.30
C PHE A 194 12.14 -1.86 4.67
N PHE A 195 13.21 -1.09 4.85
CA PHE A 195 14.55 -1.49 4.43
C PHE A 195 14.97 -2.82 5.10
N PHE A 196 14.81 -2.93 6.42
CA PHE A 196 15.15 -4.14 7.18
C PHE A 196 14.32 -5.36 6.73
N LEU A 197 13.03 -5.19 6.46
CA LEU A 197 12.18 -6.26 5.93
C LEU A 197 12.67 -6.76 4.57
N GLY A 198 13.05 -5.84 3.67
CA GLY A 198 13.66 -6.19 2.38
C GLY A 198 14.97 -6.94 2.57
N TYR A 199 15.85 -6.42 3.43
CA TYR A 199 17.11 -7.08 3.78
C TYR A 199 16.88 -8.50 4.31
N LYS A 200 15.99 -8.67 5.29
CA LYS A 200 15.70 -9.98 5.93
C LYS A 200 15.09 -10.99 4.97
N LEU A 201 14.34 -10.54 3.97
CA LEU A 201 13.80 -11.42 2.95
C LEU A 201 14.93 -12.16 2.23
N VAL A 202 15.98 -11.45 1.83
CA VAL A 202 17.13 -12.09 1.15
C VAL A 202 17.87 -13.04 2.08
N ASP A 203 18.05 -12.68 3.37
CA ASP A 203 18.69 -13.57 4.36
C ASP A 203 18.00 -14.94 4.42
N ILE A 204 16.66 -14.95 4.44
CA ILE A 204 15.86 -16.17 4.53
C ILE A 204 16.01 -17.01 3.25
N PHE A 205 16.05 -16.37 2.08
CA PHE A 205 16.12 -17.09 0.81
C PHE A 205 17.54 -17.43 0.35
N LYS A 206 18.59 -16.88 0.98
CA LYS A 206 19.99 -17.12 0.56
C LYS A 206 20.37 -18.60 0.60
N GLN A 207 19.97 -19.32 1.64
CA GLN A 207 20.30 -20.72 1.81
C GLN A 207 19.59 -21.64 0.79
N PRO A 208 18.27 -21.54 0.56
CA PRO A 208 17.63 -22.30 -0.52
C PRO A 208 18.19 -21.96 -1.90
N PHE A 209 18.54 -20.68 -2.15
CA PHE A 209 19.18 -20.31 -3.42
C PHE A 209 20.58 -20.93 -3.59
N TYR A 210 21.39 -20.97 -2.54
CA TYR A 210 22.69 -21.64 -2.57
C TYR A 210 22.57 -23.12 -2.92
N VAL A 211 21.62 -23.84 -2.30
CA VAL A 211 21.38 -25.26 -2.59
C VAL A 211 20.98 -25.45 -4.06
N VAL A 212 20.09 -24.61 -4.58
CA VAL A 212 19.69 -24.69 -6.00
C VAL A 212 20.88 -24.42 -6.93
N ARG A 213 21.65 -23.36 -6.66
CA ARG A 213 22.74 -22.91 -7.52
C ARG A 213 23.92 -23.88 -7.55
N GLU A 214 24.39 -24.32 -6.39
CA GLU A 214 25.64 -25.11 -6.29
C GLU A 214 25.41 -26.62 -6.33
N ARG A 215 24.25 -27.11 -5.86
CA ARG A 215 23.99 -28.54 -5.73
C ARG A 215 23.06 -29.06 -6.82
N ILE A 216 21.92 -28.38 -7.06
CA ILE A 216 20.86 -28.88 -7.96
C ILE A 216 21.22 -28.83 -9.44
N ILE A 217 21.97 -27.82 -9.85
CA ILE A 217 22.31 -27.61 -11.27
C ILE A 217 23.44 -28.54 -11.75
N THR A 218 24.10 -29.24 -10.84
CA THR A 218 25.11 -30.22 -11.22
C THR A 218 24.46 -31.41 -11.94
N SER A 219 25.03 -31.85 -13.06
CA SER A 219 24.55 -33.03 -13.80
C SER A 219 24.53 -34.30 -12.96
N LYS A 220 25.25 -34.29 -11.82
CA LYS A 220 25.28 -35.36 -10.83
C LYS A 220 23.89 -35.69 -10.28
N ILE A 221 22.98 -34.72 -10.17
CA ILE A 221 21.63 -34.94 -9.66
C ILE A 221 20.77 -35.80 -10.60
N LEU A 222 21.09 -35.84 -11.89
CA LEU A 222 20.38 -36.66 -12.88
C LEU A 222 20.92 -38.09 -12.95
N THR A 223 22.09 -38.34 -12.35
CA THR A 223 22.82 -39.61 -12.47
C THR A 223 22.95 -40.38 -11.16
N ASP A 224 22.77 -39.72 -10.01
CA ASP A 224 23.00 -40.27 -8.68
C ASP A 224 21.77 -40.00 -7.79
N GLU A 225 20.97 -41.05 -7.53
CA GLU A 225 19.70 -40.96 -6.78
C GLU A 225 19.93 -40.58 -5.32
N ASP A 226 20.98 -41.09 -4.68
CA ASP A 226 21.32 -40.77 -3.28
C ASP A 226 21.74 -39.29 -3.14
N TYR A 227 22.49 -38.80 -4.13
CA TYR A 227 22.82 -37.37 -4.21
C TYR A 227 21.58 -36.50 -4.47
N ALA A 228 20.64 -36.96 -5.29
CA ALA A 228 19.38 -36.25 -5.52
C ALA A 228 18.50 -36.20 -4.27
N GLU A 229 18.40 -37.30 -3.52
CA GLU A 229 17.62 -37.36 -2.28
C GLU A 229 18.21 -36.43 -1.20
N THR A 230 19.53 -36.46 -1.00
CA THR A 230 20.20 -35.59 -0.01
C THR A 230 20.03 -34.11 -0.35
N VAL A 231 20.19 -33.72 -1.62
CA VAL A 231 20.04 -32.32 -2.05
C VAL A 231 18.59 -31.86 -1.97
N THR A 232 17.61 -32.71 -2.28
CA THR A 232 16.19 -32.37 -2.12
C THR A 232 15.82 -32.21 -0.65
N GLN A 233 16.30 -33.08 0.23
CA GLN A 233 16.13 -32.93 1.68
C GLN A 233 16.80 -31.67 2.22
N GLU A 234 18.02 -31.34 1.80
CA GLU A 234 18.70 -30.08 2.15
C GLU A 234 17.87 -28.86 1.71
N PHE A 235 17.33 -28.89 0.48
CA PHE A 235 16.48 -27.83 -0.03
C PHE A 235 15.19 -27.70 0.79
N PHE A 236 14.47 -28.79 1.05
CA PHE A 236 13.26 -28.78 1.88
C PHE A 236 13.54 -28.27 3.29
N ASN A 237 14.60 -28.75 3.94
CA ASN A 237 14.98 -28.32 5.29
C ASN A 237 15.38 -26.85 5.34
N SER A 238 16.04 -26.33 4.29
CA SER A 238 16.40 -24.91 4.20
C SER A 238 15.18 -23.98 4.17
N ILE A 239 14.03 -24.46 3.71
CA ILE A 239 12.76 -23.71 3.67
C ILE A 239 11.92 -23.96 4.92
N ILE A 240 11.80 -25.22 5.33
CA ILE A 240 10.89 -25.65 6.41
C ILE A 240 11.42 -25.21 7.77
N ASN A 241 12.71 -25.35 8.05
CA ASN A 241 13.26 -25.08 9.38
C ASN A 241 13.03 -23.61 9.82
N PRO A 242 13.34 -22.58 8.99
CA PRO A 242 13.06 -21.18 9.35
C PRO A 242 11.57 -20.90 9.56
N LEU A 243 10.71 -21.51 8.72
CA LEU A 243 9.26 -21.36 8.82
C LEU A 243 8.71 -22.02 10.09
N GLN A 244 9.17 -23.22 10.42
CA GLN A 244 8.75 -23.97 11.58
C GLN A 244 9.15 -23.25 12.87
N ASP A 245 10.37 -22.71 12.94
CA ASP A 245 10.82 -21.90 14.07
C ASP A 245 9.97 -20.64 14.24
N SER A 246 9.65 -19.95 13.14
CA SER A 246 8.76 -18.78 13.18
C SER A 246 7.36 -19.16 13.62
N MET A 247 6.79 -20.24 13.07
CA MET A 247 5.47 -20.74 13.44
C MET A 247 5.41 -21.12 14.93
N ASN A 248 6.41 -21.84 15.44
CA ASN A 248 6.49 -22.24 16.84
C ASN A 248 6.55 -21.01 17.77
N LYS A 249 7.35 -19.99 17.43
CA LYS A 249 7.41 -18.73 18.20
C LYS A 249 6.07 -18.01 18.20
N THR A 250 5.40 -17.91 17.05
CA THR A 250 4.07 -17.27 16.97
C THR A 250 3.01 -18.04 17.75
N LEU A 251 2.98 -19.37 17.64
CA LEU A 251 2.07 -20.24 18.40
C LEU A 251 2.31 -20.14 19.90
N PHE A 252 3.57 -20.01 20.35
CA PHE A 252 3.88 -19.79 21.76
C PHE A 252 3.29 -18.47 22.30
N VAL A 253 3.42 -17.38 21.54
CA VAL A 253 2.81 -16.09 21.90
C VAL A 253 1.29 -16.19 21.93
N LEU A 254 0.68 -16.84 20.93
CA LEU A 254 -0.78 -17.02 20.86
C LEU A 254 -1.32 -17.89 21.99
N LYS A 255 -0.61 -18.98 22.33
CA LYS A 255 -0.92 -19.81 23.49
C LYS A 255 -0.91 -18.98 24.77
N SER A 256 0.11 -18.16 24.97
CA SER A 256 0.22 -17.27 26.13
C SER A 256 -0.96 -16.29 26.20
N ILE A 257 -1.36 -15.68 25.08
CA ILE A 257 -2.54 -14.81 25.01
C ILE A 257 -3.80 -15.58 25.38
N CYS A 258 -3.99 -16.79 24.86
CA CYS A 258 -5.17 -17.58 25.16
C CYS A 258 -5.24 -17.97 26.64
N ASP A 259 -4.14 -18.45 27.20
CA ASP A 259 -4.09 -18.93 28.57
C ASP A 259 -4.27 -17.79 29.59
N TYR A 260 -3.63 -16.63 29.38
CA TYR A 260 -3.70 -15.51 30.33
C TYR A 260 -4.85 -14.53 30.09
N VAL A 261 -5.29 -14.34 28.84
CA VAL A 261 -6.33 -13.34 28.50
C VAL A 261 -7.68 -14.00 28.26
N ILE A 262 -7.75 -15.00 27.38
CA ILE A 262 -9.03 -15.52 26.88
C ILE A 262 -9.66 -16.49 27.88
N PHE A 263 -8.87 -17.39 28.45
CA PHE A 263 -9.37 -18.39 29.39
C PHE A 263 -9.43 -17.92 30.85
N SER A 264 -8.91 -16.72 31.13
CA SER A 264 -8.88 -16.18 32.49
C SER A 264 -10.25 -15.62 32.93
N PRO A 265 -10.75 -15.98 34.13
CA PRO A 265 -12.07 -15.54 34.61
C PRO A 265 -12.14 -14.04 34.90
N TYR A 266 -11.04 -13.43 35.37
CA TYR A 266 -11.01 -12.03 35.81
C TYR A 266 -10.81 -11.03 34.66
N MET A 267 -10.40 -11.51 33.48
CA MET A 267 -10.03 -10.64 32.37
C MET A 267 -11.19 -9.90 31.74
N SER A 268 -12.41 -10.43 31.85
CA SER A 268 -13.64 -9.75 31.37
C SER A 268 -13.79 -8.36 31.99
N PHE A 269 -13.60 -8.25 33.31
CA PHE A 269 -13.67 -7.00 34.04
C PHE A 269 -12.55 -6.03 33.65
N ILE A 270 -11.31 -6.53 33.55
CA ILE A 270 -10.16 -5.72 33.14
C ILE A 270 -10.34 -5.17 31.73
N LEU A 271 -10.81 -5.99 30.79
CA LEU A 271 -11.08 -5.58 29.41
C LEU A 271 -12.19 -4.52 29.34
N LEU A 272 -13.27 -4.67 30.13
CA LEU A 272 -14.33 -3.66 30.22
C LEU A 272 -13.81 -2.32 30.74
N LEU A 273 -12.98 -2.33 31.78
CA LEU A 273 -12.35 -1.13 32.33
C LEU A 273 -11.45 -0.47 31.28
N CYS A 274 -10.63 -1.24 30.56
CA CYS A 274 -9.80 -0.74 29.46
C CYS A 274 -10.65 -0.14 28.33
N ILE A 275 -11.76 -0.76 27.94
CA ILE A 275 -12.67 -0.23 26.92
C ILE A 275 -13.27 1.11 27.39
N ALA A 276 -13.71 1.19 28.65
CA ALA A 276 -14.25 2.43 29.21
C ALA A 276 -13.21 3.56 29.20
N LEU A 277 -11.96 3.26 29.58
CA LEU A 277 -10.84 4.21 29.50
C LEU A 277 -10.60 4.67 28.06
N VAL A 278 -10.54 3.75 27.09
CA VAL A 278 -10.34 4.11 25.68
C VAL A 278 -11.50 4.94 25.15
N LEU A 279 -12.74 4.62 25.50
CA LEU A 279 -13.93 5.37 25.08
C LEU A 279 -13.96 6.79 25.65
N SER A 280 -13.42 7.01 26.85
CA SER A 280 -13.33 8.35 27.49
C SER A 280 -12.45 9.34 26.73
N ILE A 281 -11.53 8.86 25.88
CA ILE A 281 -10.66 9.72 25.07
C ILE A 281 -11.50 10.48 24.03
N LYS A 282 -11.61 11.80 24.19
CA LYS A 282 -12.36 12.66 23.25
C LYS A 282 -11.70 12.68 21.88
N SER A 283 -12.45 12.26 20.86
CA SER A 283 -12.03 12.25 19.45
C SER A 283 -13.09 12.96 18.62
N LYS A 284 -12.67 13.82 17.69
CA LYS A 284 -13.57 14.57 16.80
C LYS A 284 -13.19 14.29 15.35
N PRO A 285 -14.17 14.08 14.45
CA PRO A 285 -13.88 13.98 13.03
C PRO A 285 -13.44 15.36 12.52
N LEU A 286 -12.69 15.38 11.42
CA LEU A 286 -12.38 16.61 10.71
C LEU A 286 -13.67 17.16 10.09
N LEU A 287 -14.06 18.39 10.49
CA LEU A 287 -15.04 19.16 9.73
C LEU A 287 -14.45 19.48 8.35
N ASN A 288 -15.34 19.48 7.36
CA ASN A 288 -15.11 19.64 5.93
C ASN A 288 -13.83 20.36 5.48
N ARG A 289 -13.28 19.90 4.35
CA ARG A 289 -12.07 20.36 3.62
C ARG A 289 -11.73 21.87 3.67
N PHE A 290 -12.73 22.74 3.79
CA PHE A 290 -12.58 24.20 3.72
C PHE A 290 -12.39 24.90 5.09
N ILE A 291 -12.75 24.25 6.21
CA ILE A 291 -12.70 24.89 7.54
C ILE A 291 -11.35 24.66 8.22
N VAL A 292 -10.57 23.67 7.76
CA VAL A 292 -9.19 23.42 8.17
C VAL A 292 -8.22 24.20 7.28
N SER A 293 -8.58 25.44 6.92
CA SER A 293 -7.60 26.45 6.52
C SER A 293 -6.78 26.79 7.77
N VAL A 294 -5.85 25.90 8.10
CA VAL A 294 -4.86 26.14 9.14
C VAL A 294 -4.15 27.43 8.73
N LYS A 295 -4.30 28.49 9.53
CA LYS A 295 -3.49 29.72 9.51
C LYS A 295 -2.11 29.42 8.92
N ASN A 296 -1.70 30.15 7.88
CA ASN A 296 -0.36 30.16 7.27
C ASN A 296 0.75 29.95 8.31
N LYS A 297 1.05 28.70 8.67
CA LYS A 297 2.15 28.34 9.55
C LYS A 297 3.29 27.95 8.63
N LYS A 298 4.41 28.67 8.72
CA LYS A 298 5.67 28.37 8.03
C LYS A 298 6.22 27.03 8.55
N ASP A 299 5.69 25.92 8.04
CA ASP A 299 6.16 24.57 8.35
C ASP A 299 6.93 23.98 7.16
N LEU A 300 7.36 22.71 7.25
CA LEU A 300 8.18 22.12 6.19
C LEU A 300 7.49 22.17 4.82
N LEU A 301 6.17 21.99 4.73
CA LEU A 301 5.45 22.09 3.46
C LEU A 301 5.65 23.47 2.83
N TYR A 302 5.50 24.55 3.61
CA TYR A 302 5.75 25.92 3.13
C TYR A 302 7.18 26.12 2.61
N TYR A 303 8.19 25.63 3.33
CA TYR A 303 9.59 25.77 2.92
C TYR A 303 9.91 24.95 1.66
N PHE A 304 9.36 23.73 1.54
CA PHE A 304 9.53 22.90 0.34
C PHE A 304 8.78 23.49 -0.86
N SER A 305 7.56 24.01 -0.69
CA SER A 305 6.85 24.72 -1.76
C SER A 305 7.63 25.95 -2.25
N LYS A 306 8.26 26.71 -1.33
CA LYS A 306 9.16 27.81 -1.71
C LYS A 306 10.41 27.34 -2.46
N LEU A 307 10.99 26.22 -2.05
CA LEU A 307 12.12 25.61 -2.73
C LEU A 307 11.75 25.18 -4.15
N TYR A 308 10.58 24.55 -4.33
CA TYR A 308 10.07 24.19 -5.65
C TYR A 308 9.72 25.41 -6.51
N SER A 309 9.13 26.46 -5.93
CA SER A 309 8.93 27.75 -6.61
C SER A 309 10.28 28.34 -7.08
N SER A 310 11.32 28.25 -6.26
CA SER A 310 12.66 28.68 -6.67
C SER A 310 13.24 27.82 -7.80
N PHE A 311 12.95 26.52 -7.85
CA PHE A 311 13.33 25.68 -9.00
C PHE A 311 12.55 26.05 -10.25
N ASN A 312 11.24 26.31 -10.13
CA ASN A 312 10.43 26.78 -11.25
C ASN A 312 11.03 28.06 -11.86
N ARG A 313 11.28 29.07 -11.04
CA ARG A 313 11.88 30.36 -11.48
C ARG A 313 13.29 30.27 -12.07
N ARG A 314 13.98 29.15 -11.91
CA ARG A 314 15.35 28.95 -12.43
C ARG A 314 15.39 28.01 -13.63
N ILE A 315 14.52 27.00 -13.66
CA ILE A 315 14.58 25.89 -14.61
C ILE A 315 13.49 25.99 -15.67
N PHE A 316 12.24 26.26 -15.25
CA PHE A 316 11.07 26.13 -16.12
C PHE A 316 10.45 27.47 -16.53
N ASN A 317 10.42 28.44 -15.62
CA ASN A 317 9.75 29.74 -15.77
C ASN A 317 8.29 29.61 -16.24
N ASP A 318 7.53 28.70 -15.62
CA ASP A 318 6.14 28.40 -15.99
C ASP A 318 5.17 28.90 -14.90
N GLU A 319 4.29 29.84 -15.26
CA GLU A 319 3.30 30.42 -14.35
C GLU A 319 2.22 29.40 -13.92
N ILE A 320 1.87 28.46 -14.81
CA ILE A 320 0.90 27.39 -14.50
C ILE A 320 1.54 26.42 -13.51
N LEU A 321 2.85 26.15 -13.63
CA LEU A 321 3.58 25.35 -12.66
C LEU A 321 3.64 26.03 -11.28
N GLU A 322 3.87 27.34 -11.25
CA GLU A 322 3.87 28.11 -10.00
C GLU A 322 2.53 27.98 -9.28
N PHE A 323 1.44 28.08 -10.04
CA PHE A 323 0.10 27.90 -9.52
C PHE A 323 -0.12 26.48 -8.97
N GLU A 324 0.29 25.42 -9.68
CA GLU A 324 0.22 24.04 -9.15
C GLU A 324 1.05 23.87 -7.87
N ILE A 325 2.24 24.48 -7.77
CA ILE A 325 3.07 24.47 -6.55
C ILE A 325 2.36 25.17 -5.40
N THR A 326 1.73 26.33 -5.63
CA THR A 326 0.95 27.01 -4.58
C THR A 326 -0.28 26.21 -4.15
N LEU A 327 -0.86 25.43 -5.06
CA LEU A 327 -1.99 24.57 -4.75
C LEU A 327 -1.58 23.38 -3.87
N LEU A 328 -0.32 22.90 -3.95
CA LEU A 328 0.20 21.92 -2.99
C LEU A 328 0.11 22.41 -1.54
N GLU A 329 0.31 23.71 -1.32
CA GLU A 329 0.19 24.32 0.01
C GLU A 329 -1.28 24.45 0.43
N ARG A 330 -2.16 24.86 -0.50
CA ARG A 330 -3.59 25.05 -0.24
C ARG A 330 -4.31 23.72 0.03
N GLU A 331 -3.98 22.68 -0.72
CA GLU A 331 -4.54 21.34 -0.61
C GLU A 331 -3.72 20.44 0.34
N ARG A 332 -3.24 21.01 1.44
CA ARG A 332 -2.42 20.36 2.46
C ARG A 332 -3.00 19.03 2.94
N PHE A 333 -4.31 18.90 3.00
CA PHE A 333 -4.96 17.67 3.49
C PHE A 333 -4.64 16.45 2.62
N LEU A 334 -4.42 16.64 1.31
CA LEU A 334 -4.05 15.59 0.37
C LEU A 334 -2.59 15.19 0.54
N ILE A 335 -1.71 16.17 0.73
CA ILE A 335 -0.25 15.98 0.66
C ILE A 335 0.34 15.61 2.01
N SER A 336 -0.13 16.24 3.09
CA SER A 336 0.41 16.10 4.44
C SER A 336 0.51 14.64 4.96
N PRO A 337 -0.44 13.72 4.67
CA PRO A 337 -0.37 12.33 5.15
C PRO A 337 0.89 11.57 4.73
N LYS A 338 1.37 11.81 3.51
CA LYS A 338 2.48 11.10 2.85
C LYS A 338 3.62 12.03 2.40
N PHE A 339 3.63 13.27 2.86
CA PHE A 339 4.58 14.32 2.48
C PHE A 339 6.05 13.89 2.36
N PHE A 340 6.59 13.17 3.34
CA PHE A 340 7.99 12.72 3.30
C PHE A 340 8.26 11.65 2.25
N GLN A 341 7.27 10.79 1.95
CA GLN A 341 7.36 9.83 0.85
C GLN A 341 7.30 10.54 -0.51
N MET A 342 6.64 11.71 -0.59
CA MET A 342 6.63 12.53 -1.80
C MET A 342 7.98 13.21 -2.08
N ILE A 343 8.74 13.54 -1.03
CA ILE A 343 9.99 14.32 -1.14
C ILE A 343 11.23 13.43 -1.23
N PHE A 344 11.28 12.33 -0.49
CA PHE A 344 12.46 11.47 -0.38
C PHE A 344 12.27 10.17 -1.17
N PHE A 345 11.98 9.07 -0.49
CA PHE A 345 11.65 7.80 -1.12
C PHE A 345 10.38 7.22 -0.53
N THR A 346 9.64 6.50 -1.37
CA THR A 346 8.50 5.73 -0.91
C THR A 346 8.95 4.50 -0.12
N TYR A 347 8.05 3.93 0.67
CA TYR A 347 8.36 2.74 1.46
C TYR A 347 8.65 1.51 0.59
N GLU A 348 8.00 1.38 -0.57
CA GLU A 348 8.28 0.29 -1.51
C GLU A 348 9.70 0.43 -2.09
N SER A 349 10.10 1.65 -2.48
CA SER A 349 11.47 1.94 -2.96
C SER A 349 12.53 1.58 -1.92
N LEU A 350 12.28 1.89 -0.64
CA LEU A 350 13.19 1.56 0.46
C LEU A 350 13.24 0.06 0.77
N PHE A 351 12.13 -0.65 0.62
CA PHE A 351 12.09 -2.11 0.71
C PHE A 351 12.97 -2.75 -0.38
N TYR A 352 12.87 -2.28 -1.62
CA TYR A 352 13.75 -2.74 -2.70
C TYR A 352 15.22 -2.38 -2.44
N MET A 353 15.52 -1.18 -1.93
CA MET A 353 16.89 -0.87 -1.49
C MET A 353 17.42 -1.90 -0.50
N GLY A 354 16.63 -2.31 0.50
CA GLY A 354 17.01 -3.36 1.44
C GLY A 354 17.31 -4.71 0.78
N LEU A 355 16.46 -5.13 -0.17
CA LEU A 355 16.67 -6.35 -0.96
C LEU A 355 18.00 -6.30 -1.72
N PHE A 356 18.22 -5.25 -2.51
CA PHE A 356 19.40 -5.12 -3.35
C PHE A 356 20.69 -4.93 -2.54
N VAL A 357 20.65 -4.26 -1.39
CA VAL A 357 21.83 -4.12 -0.51
C VAL A 357 22.25 -5.48 0.07
N ASN A 358 21.32 -6.34 0.47
CA ASN A 358 21.69 -7.68 0.94
C ASN A 358 22.20 -8.57 -0.22
N LEU A 359 21.56 -8.49 -1.39
CA LEU A 359 22.05 -9.18 -2.58
C LEU A 359 23.47 -8.74 -2.93
N PHE A 360 23.76 -7.43 -2.85
CA PHE A 360 25.08 -6.86 -3.05
C PHE A 360 26.11 -7.41 -2.03
N HIS A 361 25.76 -7.46 -0.74
CA HIS A 361 26.65 -8.04 0.27
C HIS A 361 26.84 -9.55 0.14
N SER A 362 25.86 -10.24 -0.47
CA SER A 362 25.90 -11.68 -0.66
C SER A 362 26.58 -12.10 -1.96
N SER A 363 26.68 -11.19 -2.94
CA SER A 363 27.49 -11.40 -4.14
C SER A 363 28.96 -11.19 -3.79
N HIS A 364 29.81 -12.14 -4.16
CA HIS A 364 31.28 -12.00 -4.10
C HIS A 364 31.88 -11.72 -5.50
N ASP A 365 31.05 -11.30 -6.45
CA ASP A 365 31.41 -11.05 -7.84
C ASP A 365 31.13 -9.58 -8.20
N ASN A 366 32.21 -8.84 -8.47
CA ASN A 366 32.18 -7.41 -8.81
C ASN A 366 31.26 -7.09 -10.01
N ALA A 367 31.12 -8.01 -10.98
CA ALA A 367 30.26 -7.78 -12.14
C ALA A 367 28.77 -7.90 -11.77
N LEU A 368 28.43 -8.84 -10.89
CA LEU A 368 27.08 -9.02 -10.37
C LEU A 368 26.69 -7.87 -9.43
N GLU A 369 27.61 -7.46 -8.54
CA GLU A 369 27.46 -6.29 -7.67
C GLU A 369 27.11 -5.03 -8.45
N TYR A 370 27.83 -4.80 -9.54
CA TYR A 370 27.61 -3.69 -10.45
C TYR A 370 26.25 -3.75 -11.15
N LEU A 371 25.85 -4.93 -11.63
CA LEU A 371 24.52 -5.15 -12.24
C LEU A 371 23.37 -4.90 -11.26
N LEU A 372 23.49 -5.41 -10.04
CA LEU A 372 22.53 -5.21 -8.97
C LEU A 372 22.38 -3.72 -8.65
N PHE A 373 23.49 -2.98 -8.62
CA PHE A 373 23.46 -1.53 -8.41
C PHE A 373 22.72 -0.78 -9.52
N MET A 374 22.96 -1.14 -10.78
CA MET A 374 22.27 -0.49 -11.91
C MET A 374 20.78 -0.82 -11.95
N ALA A 375 20.41 -2.06 -11.63
CA ALA A 375 19.02 -2.45 -11.47
C ALA A 375 18.32 -1.71 -10.34
N LEU A 376 19.02 -1.51 -9.22
CA LEU A 376 18.52 -0.74 -8.09
C LEU A 376 18.18 0.70 -8.51
N LEU A 377 19.10 1.39 -9.20
CA LEU A 377 18.87 2.77 -9.67
C LEU A 377 17.64 2.88 -10.58
N LEU A 378 17.53 1.98 -11.56
CA LEU A 378 16.38 1.92 -12.47
C LEU A 378 15.08 1.69 -11.70
N LEU A 379 15.09 0.69 -10.82
CA LEU A 379 13.90 0.26 -10.12
C LEU A 379 13.38 1.32 -9.16
N ILE A 380 14.26 2.01 -8.42
CA ILE A 380 13.88 3.12 -7.55
C ILE A 380 13.27 4.26 -8.38
N MET A 381 13.92 4.68 -9.47
CA MET A 381 13.45 5.82 -10.28
C MET A 381 12.07 5.54 -10.90
N PHE A 382 11.88 4.35 -11.47
CA PHE A 382 10.59 3.95 -12.05
C PHE A 382 9.50 3.80 -10.98
N ASN A 383 9.80 3.14 -9.87
CA ASN A 383 8.81 2.87 -8.82
C ASN A 383 8.41 4.15 -8.11
N HIS A 384 9.36 4.97 -7.70
CA HIS A 384 9.07 6.21 -7.00
C HIS A 384 8.17 7.14 -7.83
N CYS A 385 8.47 7.35 -9.12
CA CYS A 385 7.63 8.18 -9.98
C CYS A 385 6.25 7.57 -10.27
N PHE A 386 6.18 6.24 -10.44
CA PHE A 386 4.90 5.54 -10.56
C PHE A 386 4.05 5.70 -9.30
N GLU A 387 4.65 5.51 -8.14
CA GLU A 387 4.01 5.63 -6.82
C GLU A 387 3.52 7.05 -6.57
N LEU A 388 4.35 8.08 -6.81
CA LEU A 388 3.94 9.49 -6.72
C LEU A 388 2.63 9.75 -7.45
N ARG A 389 2.49 9.20 -8.66
CA ARG A 389 1.29 9.39 -9.47
C ARG A 389 0.11 8.53 -9.00
N THR A 390 0.32 7.28 -8.56
CA THR A 390 -0.76 6.45 -7.97
C THR A 390 -1.26 6.98 -6.63
N GLU A 391 -0.37 7.55 -5.80
CA GLU A 391 -0.68 7.98 -4.45
C GLU A 391 -1.30 9.38 -4.43
N TYR A 392 -0.96 10.21 -5.42
CA TYR A 392 -1.48 11.56 -5.58
C TYR A 392 -2.17 11.75 -6.94
N PRO A 393 -3.19 10.94 -7.28
CA PRO A 393 -3.88 11.04 -8.56
C PRO A 393 -4.53 12.42 -8.75
N GLN A 394 -4.92 13.09 -7.66
CA GLN A 394 -5.49 14.45 -7.71
C GLN A 394 -4.52 15.49 -8.28
N LEU A 395 -3.21 15.30 -8.08
CA LEU A 395 -2.19 16.23 -8.58
C LEU A 395 -1.89 16.00 -10.07
N PHE A 396 -1.92 14.74 -10.52
CA PHE A 396 -1.40 14.37 -11.84
C PHE A 396 -2.46 14.02 -12.88
N LEU A 397 -3.65 13.56 -12.49
CA LEU A 397 -4.73 13.35 -13.46
C LEU A 397 -5.20 14.71 -13.99
N LEU A 398 -5.40 14.78 -15.32
CA LEU A 398 -5.87 16.00 -15.98
C LEU A 398 -7.29 16.34 -15.52
N GLY A 399 -8.13 15.32 -15.44
CA GLY A 399 -9.54 15.39 -15.06
C GLY A 399 -9.84 15.78 -13.61
N ALA A 400 -8.84 15.72 -12.73
CA ALA A 400 -9.04 15.86 -11.29
C ALA A 400 -9.61 17.23 -10.87
N MET A 401 -9.40 18.28 -11.65
CA MET A 401 -9.87 19.63 -11.33
C MET A 401 -10.80 20.16 -12.42
N ARG A 402 -12.05 19.73 -12.37
CA ARG A 402 -13.12 20.13 -13.31
C ARG A 402 -13.18 21.64 -13.52
N GLU A 403 -13.11 22.41 -12.44
CA GLU A 403 -13.15 23.88 -12.47
C GLU A 403 -12.01 24.48 -13.30
N LYS A 404 -10.80 23.91 -13.21
CA LYS A 404 -9.65 24.35 -14.01
C LYS A 404 -9.83 24.05 -15.49
N ILE A 405 -10.28 22.84 -15.83
CA ILE A 405 -10.54 22.45 -17.22
C ILE A 405 -11.60 23.38 -17.84
N VAL A 406 -12.65 23.72 -17.07
CA VAL A 406 -13.67 24.69 -17.49
C VAL A 406 -13.09 26.10 -17.68
N LEU A 407 -12.17 26.56 -16.84
CA LEU A 407 -11.47 27.85 -17.05
C LEU A 407 -10.60 27.84 -18.31
N PHE A 408 -9.86 26.75 -18.56
CA PHE A 408 -9.08 26.59 -19.79
C PHE A 408 -9.99 26.61 -21.04
N ARG A 409 -11.21 26.04 -20.95
CA ARG A 409 -12.25 26.16 -21.98
C ARG A 409 -12.55 27.60 -22.33
N PHE A 410 -12.87 28.42 -21.31
CA PHE A 410 -13.24 29.82 -21.51
C PHE A 410 -12.09 30.68 -22.03
N SER A 411 -10.84 30.30 -21.73
CA SER A 411 -9.65 31.02 -22.20
C SER A 411 -9.26 30.72 -23.67
N GLY A 412 -9.80 29.66 -24.28
CA GLY A 412 -9.44 29.24 -25.65
C GLY A 412 -8.03 28.64 -25.79
N THR A 413 -7.26 28.50 -24.71
CA THR A 413 -5.85 28.05 -24.75
C THR A 413 -5.66 26.52 -24.79
N GLY A 414 -6.75 25.75 -24.73
CA GLY A 414 -6.73 24.27 -24.71
C GLY A 414 -6.12 23.68 -23.43
N ILE A 415 -6.13 22.35 -23.28
CA ILE A 415 -5.65 21.68 -22.03
C ILE A 415 -4.15 21.37 -22.08
N TYR A 416 -3.51 21.54 -23.24
CA TYR A 416 -2.09 21.23 -23.42
C TYR A 416 -1.13 21.97 -22.44
N PRO A 417 -1.31 23.27 -22.12
CA PRO A 417 -0.46 23.96 -21.14
C PRO A 417 -0.55 23.35 -19.74
N LEU A 418 -1.74 22.91 -19.32
CA LEU A 418 -1.95 22.22 -18.04
C LEU A 418 -1.21 20.87 -18.01
N TYR A 419 -1.25 20.12 -19.11
CA TYR A 419 -0.51 18.87 -19.24
C TYR A 419 1.00 19.07 -19.13
N ARG A 420 1.54 20.09 -19.80
CA ARG A 420 2.97 20.46 -19.70
C ARG A 420 3.36 20.82 -18.28
N SER A 421 2.55 21.64 -17.60
CA SER A 421 2.80 22.02 -16.20
C SER A 421 2.82 20.79 -15.27
N LYS A 422 1.90 19.83 -15.45
CA LYS A 422 1.91 18.58 -14.64
C LYS A 422 3.14 17.71 -14.87
N ILE A 423 3.68 17.67 -16.10
CA ILE A 423 4.97 17.02 -16.35
C ILE A 423 6.09 17.76 -15.61
N SER A 424 6.14 19.08 -15.71
CA SER A 424 7.14 19.90 -15.01
C SER A 424 7.03 19.74 -13.48
N LEU A 425 5.82 19.60 -12.94
CA LEU A 425 5.58 19.30 -11.53
C LEU A 425 6.21 17.97 -11.14
N MET A 426 5.99 16.92 -11.94
CA MET A 426 6.63 15.61 -11.71
C MET A 426 8.16 15.72 -11.73
N TYR A 427 8.74 16.47 -12.69
CA TYR A 427 10.18 16.74 -12.69
C TYR A 427 10.64 17.44 -11.41
N THR A 428 9.94 18.50 -10.97
CA THR A 428 10.32 19.23 -9.74
C THR A 428 10.32 18.35 -8.50
N LEU A 429 9.33 17.46 -8.37
CA LEU A 429 9.24 16.53 -7.24
C LEU A 429 10.35 15.46 -7.29
N MET A 430 10.76 15.03 -8.49
CA MET A 430 11.83 14.04 -8.67
C MET A 430 13.26 14.59 -8.45
N ILE A 431 13.45 15.91 -8.30
CA ILE A 431 14.79 16.52 -8.11
C ILE A 431 15.46 16.01 -6.81
N ILE A 432 14.75 16.01 -5.69
CA ILE A 432 15.35 15.60 -4.40
C ILE A 432 15.68 14.10 -4.37
N PRO A 433 14.77 13.18 -4.76
CA PRO A 433 15.08 11.75 -4.85
C PRO A 433 16.28 11.47 -5.77
N THR A 434 16.38 12.16 -6.91
CA THR A 434 17.52 11.98 -7.83
C THR A 434 18.84 12.48 -7.25
N ILE A 435 18.85 13.61 -6.55
CA ILE A 435 20.05 14.09 -5.85
C ILE A 435 20.51 13.06 -4.82
N CYS A 436 19.59 12.46 -4.06
CA CYS A 436 19.93 11.39 -3.10
C CYS A 436 20.59 10.18 -3.79
N LEU A 437 20.04 9.71 -4.92
CA LEU A 437 20.65 8.63 -5.70
C LEU A 437 22.02 9.01 -6.26
N LEU A 438 22.16 10.26 -6.72
CA LEU A 438 23.41 10.76 -7.28
C LEU A 438 24.52 10.82 -6.22
N LEU A 439 24.20 11.21 -4.98
CA LEU A 439 25.13 11.14 -3.86
C LEU A 439 25.58 9.69 -3.59
N VAL A 440 24.66 8.73 -3.63
CA VAL A 440 24.99 7.31 -3.48
C VAL A 440 25.86 6.82 -4.64
N THR A 441 25.59 7.21 -5.88
CA THR A 441 26.45 6.83 -7.02
C THR A 441 27.84 7.43 -6.91
N ILE A 442 27.96 8.68 -6.45
CA ILE A 442 29.27 9.31 -6.25
C ILE A 442 30.05 8.55 -5.17
N TYR A 443 29.39 8.16 -4.07
CA TYR A 443 30.02 7.33 -3.04
C TYR A 443 30.51 6.00 -3.62
N MET A 444 29.68 5.30 -4.41
CA MET A 444 30.08 4.05 -5.05
C MET A 444 31.22 4.25 -6.07
N MET A 445 31.29 5.39 -6.76
CA MET A 445 32.39 5.70 -7.68
C MET A 445 33.74 5.82 -6.97
N PHE A 446 33.78 6.27 -5.72
CA PHE A 446 35.02 6.26 -4.93
C PHE A 446 35.50 4.82 -4.63
N ILE A 447 34.60 3.85 -4.61
CA ILE A 447 34.93 2.43 -4.44
C ILE A 447 35.41 1.84 -5.77
N ASN A 448 34.69 2.08 -6.87
CA ASN A 448 35.05 1.62 -8.20
C ASN A 448 34.58 2.58 -9.30
N ILE A 449 35.49 2.97 -10.21
CA ILE A 449 35.19 3.95 -11.27
C ILE A 449 34.11 3.47 -12.26
N THR A 450 33.87 2.17 -12.38
CA THR A 450 32.85 1.60 -13.27
C THR A 450 31.43 2.07 -12.95
N TYR A 451 31.17 2.49 -11.71
CA TYR A 451 29.88 3.08 -11.27
C TYR A 451 29.53 4.41 -11.96
N ILE A 452 30.43 5.00 -12.76
CA ILE A 452 30.16 6.22 -13.54
C ILE A 452 28.98 6.10 -14.50
N PHE A 453 28.73 4.93 -15.08
CA PHE A 453 27.56 4.72 -15.94
C PHE A 453 26.23 4.84 -15.17
N GLY A 454 26.25 4.69 -13.84
CA GLY A 454 25.08 4.95 -13.00
C GLY A 454 24.58 6.39 -13.14
N ILE A 455 25.49 7.36 -13.30
CA ILE A 455 25.13 8.76 -13.56
C ILE A 455 24.40 8.89 -14.90
N ILE A 456 24.89 8.22 -15.95
CA ILE A 456 24.26 8.23 -17.28
C ILE A 456 22.84 7.67 -17.19
N ILE A 457 22.66 6.55 -16.49
CA ILE A 457 21.33 5.96 -16.26
C ILE A 457 20.42 6.91 -15.48
N ILE A 458 20.92 7.54 -14.40
CA ILE A 458 20.12 8.52 -13.62
C ILE A 458 19.67 9.68 -14.51
N CYS A 459 20.55 10.23 -15.35
CA CYS A 459 20.20 11.33 -16.24
C CYS A 459 19.14 10.92 -17.27
N ILE A 460 19.29 9.76 -17.91
CA ILE A 460 18.32 9.27 -18.91
C ILE A 460 16.97 8.94 -18.25
N THR A 461 17.00 8.22 -17.12
CA THR A 461 15.78 7.86 -16.37
C THR A 461 15.04 9.10 -15.86
N PHE A 462 15.76 10.10 -15.35
CA PHE A 462 15.16 11.34 -14.88
C PHE A 462 14.36 12.02 -15.98
N ILE A 463 14.86 12.05 -17.22
CA ILE A 463 14.14 12.61 -18.38
C ILE A 463 12.96 11.72 -18.78
N LEU A 464 13.21 10.41 -18.92
CA LEU A 464 12.26 9.43 -19.46
C LEU A 464 11.02 9.27 -18.59
N VAL A 465 11.21 8.96 -17.30
CA VAL A 465 10.16 8.38 -16.45
C VAL A 465 8.99 9.35 -16.25
N PRO A 466 9.17 10.66 -15.96
CA PRO A 466 8.07 11.61 -15.83
C PRO A 466 7.20 11.73 -17.09
N ILE A 467 7.81 11.78 -18.28
CA ILE A 467 7.07 11.87 -19.56
C ILE A 467 6.20 10.63 -19.75
N VAL A 468 6.82 9.47 -19.52
CA VAL A 468 6.20 8.17 -19.76
C VAL A 468 5.04 7.92 -18.79
N GLN A 469 5.20 8.28 -17.51
CA GLN A 469 4.12 8.18 -16.52
C GLN A 469 2.98 9.14 -16.84
N MET A 470 3.27 10.38 -17.23
CA MET A 470 2.25 11.38 -17.53
C MET A 470 1.54 11.14 -18.85
N TRP A 471 2.17 10.54 -19.85
CA TRP A 471 1.50 10.22 -21.12
C TRP A 471 0.22 9.40 -20.93
N ALA A 472 0.26 8.40 -20.04
CA ALA A 472 -0.89 7.53 -19.82
C ALA A 472 -2.13 8.28 -19.29
N THR A 473 -1.96 9.40 -18.58
CA THR A 473 -3.07 10.21 -18.06
C THR A 473 -3.85 10.92 -19.17
N THR A 474 -3.33 10.92 -20.40
CA THR A 474 -4.02 11.50 -21.58
C THR A 474 -4.98 10.52 -22.26
N PHE A 475 -4.93 9.22 -21.94
CA PHE A 475 -5.84 8.23 -22.53
C PHE A 475 -7.26 8.36 -22.02
N LEU A 476 -7.43 8.75 -20.75
CA LEU A 476 -8.73 8.90 -20.12
C LEU A 476 -8.73 10.17 -19.27
N ILE A 477 -9.52 11.15 -19.71
CA ILE A 477 -9.75 12.41 -19.01
C ILE A 477 -11.21 12.42 -18.56
N LYS A 478 -11.44 12.00 -17.33
CA LYS A 478 -12.76 12.00 -16.69
C LYS A 478 -12.95 13.26 -15.88
N THR A 479 -14.09 13.95 -16.01
CA THR A 479 -14.36 15.20 -15.28
C THR A 479 -15.46 15.08 -14.23
N ASP A 480 -16.13 13.93 -14.18
CA ASP A 480 -17.38 13.74 -13.46
C ASP A 480 -17.14 13.09 -12.10
N TYR A 481 -16.32 13.74 -11.28
CA TYR A 481 -16.09 13.32 -9.90
C TYR A 481 -17.06 14.02 -8.95
N ILE A 482 -17.65 13.25 -8.02
CA ILE A 482 -18.53 13.78 -6.97
C ILE A 482 -17.67 14.36 -5.84
N THR A 483 -16.56 13.71 -5.50
CA THR A 483 -15.56 14.21 -4.54
C THR A 483 -14.12 14.01 -5.03
N TYR A 484 -13.19 14.84 -4.57
CA TYR A 484 -11.74 14.69 -4.84
C TYR A 484 -11.15 13.37 -4.32
N MET A 485 -11.84 12.69 -3.40
CA MET A 485 -11.43 11.39 -2.87
C MET A 485 -11.78 10.25 -3.82
N ASP A 486 -12.70 10.47 -4.76
CA ASP A 486 -13.10 9.48 -5.77
C ASP A 486 -12.11 9.43 -6.94
N VAL A 487 -11.26 10.46 -7.07
CA VAL A 487 -10.23 10.59 -8.12
C VAL A 487 -9.15 9.53 -7.90
N GLY A 488 -8.93 8.68 -8.90
CA GLY A 488 -7.97 7.58 -8.88
C GLY A 488 -8.50 6.26 -8.29
N SER A 489 -9.79 6.18 -7.94
CA SER A 489 -10.42 4.97 -7.37
C SER A 489 -11.36 4.24 -8.31
N THR A 490 -11.54 4.73 -9.54
CA THR A 490 -12.47 4.12 -10.50
C THR A 490 -11.80 3.01 -11.31
N GLU A 491 -12.55 1.98 -11.68
CA GLU A 491 -12.04 0.86 -12.51
C GLU A 491 -11.46 1.34 -13.85
N GLU A 492 -11.98 2.44 -14.40
CA GLU A 492 -11.48 3.10 -15.61
C GLU A 492 -10.08 3.68 -15.42
N GLU A 493 -9.76 4.21 -14.24
CA GLU A 493 -8.44 4.73 -13.91
C GLU A 493 -7.43 3.61 -13.59
N GLU A 494 -7.88 2.40 -13.24
CA GLU A 494 -6.99 1.24 -13.17
C GLU A 494 -6.39 0.87 -14.53
N LEU A 495 -7.09 1.19 -15.63
CA LEU A 495 -6.54 1.01 -16.98
C LEU A 495 -5.31 1.91 -17.20
N ILE A 496 -5.32 3.13 -16.66
CA ILE A 496 -4.18 4.05 -16.69
C ILE A 496 -2.99 3.42 -15.97
N ASN A 497 -3.21 2.82 -14.79
CA ASN A 497 -2.17 2.11 -14.03
C ASN A 497 -1.53 0.98 -14.85
N LYS A 498 -2.36 0.21 -15.58
CA LYS A 498 -1.88 -0.89 -16.44
C LYS A 498 -1.02 -0.38 -17.60
N ILE A 499 -1.42 0.71 -18.25
CA ILE A 499 -0.66 1.33 -19.35
C ILE A 499 0.68 1.86 -18.83
N GLN A 500 0.71 2.47 -17.65
CA GLN A 500 1.93 3.01 -17.03
C GLN A 500 2.94 1.96 -16.60
N ALA A 501 2.50 0.72 -16.42
CA ALA A 501 3.38 -0.39 -16.12
C ALA A 501 4.13 -0.91 -17.36
N ILE A 502 3.64 -0.66 -18.59
CA ILE A 502 4.25 -1.16 -19.84
C ILE A 502 5.74 -0.78 -19.97
N PRO A 503 6.14 0.49 -19.75
CA PRO A 503 7.52 0.92 -19.93
C PRO A 503 8.44 0.31 -18.87
N ARG A 504 7.96 0.17 -17.63
CA ARG A 504 8.67 -0.59 -16.57
C ARG A 504 8.83 -2.06 -16.97
N LYS A 505 7.80 -2.68 -17.55
CA LYS A 505 7.86 -4.08 -18.02
C LYS A 505 8.84 -4.29 -19.17
N ILE A 506 9.03 -3.30 -20.04
CA ILE A 506 9.93 -3.45 -21.19
C ILE A 506 11.36 -3.06 -20.81
N LEU A 507 11.55 -2.03 -19.99
CA LEU A 507 12.88 -1.52 -19.67
C LEU A 507 13.49 -2.19 -18.44
N VAL A 508 12.73 -2.43 -17.37
CA VAL A 508 13.27 -2.92 -16.09
C VAL A 508 13.15 -4.44 -15.94
N LEU A 509 12.05 -5.03 -16.40
CA LEU A 509 11.78 -6.46 -16.20
C LEU A 509 12.80 -7.40 -16.87
N PRO A 510 13.32 -7.14 -18.09
CA PRO A 510 14.36 -7.99 -18.67
C PRO A 510 15.63 -8.05 -17.81
N LEU A 511 16.02 -6.92 -17.21
CA LEU A 511 17.15 -6.86 -16.28
C LEU A 511 16.86 -7.66 -15.01
N LEU A 512 15.64 -7.59 -14.47
CA LEU A 512 15.23 -8.39 -13.32
C LEU A 512 15.20 -9.88 -13.64
N TYR A 513 14.74 -10.29 -14.83
CA TYR A 513 14.80 -11.69 -15.26
C TYR A 513 16.23 -12.17 -15.44
N PHE A 514 17.10 -11.32 -15.99
CA PHE A 514 18.51 -11.65 -16.12
C PHE A 514 19.18 -11.78 -14.75
N LEU A 515 18.92 -10.86 -13.81
CA LEU A 515 19.38 -10.97 -12.44
C LEU A 515 18.83 -12.21 -11.74
N TYR A 516 17.54 -12.53 -11.93
CA TYR A 516 16.93 -13.75 -11.42
C TYR A 516 17.66 -14.97 -11.99
N PHE A 517 17.95 -15.00 -13.28
CA PHE A 517 18.68 -16.09 -13.91
C PHE A 517 20.11 -16.23 -13.38
N LEU A 518 20.80 -15.11 -13.11
CA LEU A 518 22.12 -15.09 -12.47
C LEU A 518 22.11 -15.58 -11.01
N LEU A 519 20.96 -15.52 -10.32
CA LEU A 519 20.82 -16.12 -8.99
C LEU A 519 20.85 -17.65 -9.04
N PHE A 520 20.41 -18.25 -10.15
CA PHE A 520 20.41 -19.72 -10.30
C PHE A 520 21.60 -20.22 -11.09
N MET A 521 22.03 -19.55 -12.15
CA MET A 521 23.08 -20.04 -13.04
C MET A 521 24.40 -19.28 -12.85
N GLN A 522 25.50 -20.01 -12.66
CA GLN A 522 26.83 -19.43 -12.75
C GLN A 522 27.16 -19.14 -14.21
N ILE A 523 27.18 -17.85 -14.59
CA ILE A 523 27.56 -17.40 -15.93
C ILE A 523 28.97 -16.83 -15.88
N PRO A 524 29.85 -17.10 -16.87
CA PRO A 524 31.16 -16.47 -16.94
C PRO A 524 31.07 -14.95 -16.96
N VAL A 525 31.93 -14.27 -16.20
CA VAL A 525 31.96 -12.81 -16.05
C VAL A 525 31.99 -12.06 -17.40
N GLN A 526 32.69 -12.62 -18.39
CA GLN A 526 32.75 -12.05 -19.74
C GLN A 526 31.37 -12.01 -20.43
N VAL A 527 30.57 -13.07 -20.29
CA VAL A 527 29.22 -13.15 -20.85
C VAL A 527 28.28 -12.20 -20.12
N ILE A 528 28.42 -12.08 -18.79
CA ILE A 528 27.69 -11.10 -17.98
C ILE A 528 27.94 -9.68 -18.48
N PHE A 529 29.21 -9.34 -18.78
CA PHE A 529 29.59 -8.05 -19.32
C PHE A 529 28.99 -7.76 -20.71
N TYR A 530 28.97 -8.76 -21.62
CA TYR A 530 28.34 -8.59 -22.94
C TYR A 530 26.83 -8.40 -22.85
N ILE A 531 26.13 -9.19 -22.03
CA ILE A 531 24.69 -9.03 -21.80
C ILE A 531 24.39 -7.67 -21.18
N PHE A 532 25.27 -7.20 -20.29
CA PHE A 532 25.13 -5.87 -19.71
C PHE A 532 25.30 -4.76 -20.75
N SER A 533 26.38 -4.80 -21.53
CA SER A 533 26.65 -3.77 -22.55
C SER A 533 25.52 -3.68 -23.59
N THR A 534 24.99 -4.83 -24.02
CA THR A 534 23.82 -4.90 -24.91
C THR A 534 22.57 -4.36 -24.24
N TYR A 535 22.34 -4.65 -22.95
CA TYR A 535 21.22 -4.07 -22.20
C TYR A 535 21.31 -2.55 -22.08
N VAL A 536 22.49 -1.97 -21.83
CA VAL A 536 22.67 -0.51 -21.77
C VAL A 536 22.35 0.13 -23.12
N ILE A 537 22.84 -0.44 -24.22
CA ILE A 537 22.54 0.06 -25.57
C ILE A 537 21.03 -0.04 -25.86
N PHE A 538 20.43 -1.19 -25.57
CA PHE A 538 18.98 -1.42 -25.67
C PHE A 538 18.19 -0.40 -24.85
N TYR A 539 18.60 -0.16 -23.61
CA TYR A 539 17.96 0.78 -22.70
C TYR A 539 17.99 2.21 -23.26
N ILE A 540 19.14 2.68 -23.76
CA ILE A 540 19.28 4.02 -24.34
C ILE A 540 18.37 4.17 -25.57
N LEU A 541 18.43 3.23 -26.51
CA LEU A 541 17.66 3.29 -27.76
C LEU A 541 16.15 3.27 -27.51
N ILE A 542 15.69 2.35 -26.68
CA ILE A 542 14.26 2.20 -26.40
C ILE A 542 13.74 3.33 -25.52
N SER A 543 14.55 3.86 -24.61
CA SER A 543 14.20 5.09 -23.87
C SER A 543 13.94 6.25 -24.82
N GLY A 544 14.81 6.45 -25.83
CA GLY A 544 14.61 7.47 -26.87
C GLY A 544 13.30 7.27 -27.65
N ALA A 545 13.02 6.03 -28.06
CA ALA A 545 11.78 5.67 -28.75
C ALA A 545 10.54 5.96 -27.88
N PHE A 546 10.55 5.57 -26.61
CA PHE A 546 9.44 5.85 -25.69
C PHE A 546 9.20 7.34 -25.50
N ILE A 547 10.25 8.16 -25.33
CA ILE A 547 10.10 9.61 -25.21
C ILE A 547 9.38 10.18 -26.43
N PHE A 548 9.79 9.79 -27.63
CA PHE A 548 9.19 10.27 -28.87
C PHE A 548 7.72 9.83 -29.01
N VAL A 549 7.45 8.54 -28.81
CA VAL A 549 6.11 7.95 -28.91
C VAL A 549 5.17 8.57 -27.88
N SER A 550 5.56 8.62 -26.60
CA SER A 550 4.74 9.18 -25.52
C SER A 550 4.39 10.64 -25.76
N LYS A 551 5.34 11.48 -26.21
CA LYS A 551 5.04 12.89 -26.57
C LYS A 551 4.04 12.99 -27.71
N LYS A 552 4.22 12.20 -28.78
CA LYS A 552 3.35 12.22 -29.95
C LYS A 552 1.92 11.81 -29.62
N TYR A 553 1.76 10.70 -28.89
CA TYR A 553 0.43 10.23 -28.50
C TYR A 553 -0.25 11.16 -27.47
N ALA A 554 0.50 11.74 -26.53
CA ALA A 554 -0.06 12.71 -25.58
C ALA A 554 -0.70 13.90 -26.31
N VAL A 555 0.03 14.49 -27.26
CA VAL A 555 -0.46 15.63 -28.06
C VAL A 555 -1.71 15.24 -28.86
N ASN A 556 -1.70 14.08 -29.50
CA ASN A 556 -2.83 13.62 -30.31
C ASN A 556 -4.08 13.36 -29.46
N ASN A 557 -3.93 12.73 -28.30
CA ASN A 557 -5.04 12.46 -27.39
C ASN A 557 -5.64 13.75 -26.82
N ILE A 558 -4.81 14.72 -26.42
CA ILE A 558 -5.26 16.02 -25.92
C ILE A 558 -6.00 16.78 -27.03
N LYS A 559 -5.45 16.83 -28.25
CA LYS A 559 -6.15 17.44 -29.40
C LYS A 559 -7.51 16.79 -29.67
N LYS A 560 -7.58 15.46 -29.60
CA LYS A 560 -8.84 14.72 -29.75
C LYS A 560 -9.83 15.13 -28.67
N PHE A 561 -9.40 15.14 -27.41
CA PHE A 561 -10.23 15.58 -26.29
C PHE A 561 -10.73 17.01 -26.47
N ASP A 562 -9.83 17.97 -26.71
CA ASP A 562 -10.17 19.38 -26.93
C ASP A 562 -11.18 19.53 -28.08
N SER A 563 -11.00 18.80 -29.20
CA SER A 563 -11.92 18.86 -30.34
C SER A 563 -13.33 18.32 -30.05
N THR A 564 -13.44 17.28 -29.22
CA THR A 564 -14.74 16.71 -28.81
C THR A 564 -15.40 17.52 -27.71
N TRP A 565 -14.59 18.13 -26.84
CA TRP A 565 -15.04 18.78 -25.62
C TRP A 565 -15.35 20.27 -25.81
N LEU A 566 -14.77 20.92 -26.82
CA LEU A 566 -15.11 22.29 -27.26
C LEU A 566 -16.35 22.37 -28.16
N ARG A 567 -16.92 21.23 -28.61
CA ARG A 567 -18.11 21.17 -29.49
C ARG A 567 -19.46 21.04 -28.74
N LEU A 568 -19.41 20.74 -27.45
CA LEU A 568 -20.50 20.98 -26.48
C LEU A 568 -20.25 22.34 -25.82
#